data_AF-A0A917AQT9-F1
#
_entry.id   AF-A0A917AQT9-F1
#
_cell.length_a   1.000
_cell.length_b   1.000
_cell.length_c   1.000
_cell.angle_alpha   90.00
_cell.angle_beta   90.00
_cell.angle_gamma   90.00
#
_symmetry.space_group_name_H-M   'P 1'
#
loop_
_entity.id
_entity.type
_entity.pdbx_description
1 polymer ?
#
loop_
_entity_poly.entity_id
_entity_poly.type
_entity_poly.pdbx_seq_one_letter_code
_entity_poly.pdbx_strand_id
1 'polypeptide(L)'
;MSAWMKRPVGVVLSAGLLLGVLGAPPAAAYSSPDQVPDPFQDYSAQDYADALWNLETTTDVRTHERESRGDCDVQRYTVNHPLGLEPEQTYVHVLSPDGTWCDGSDGDELREEFDARDEEDENFHHGVPYENTEQRVPYYGTWEDTTGNGHHSRTEIHARDLGNSTFTVSGTYWDHYSGQMVDVGETETHAEHMIPVGHTWPEMQHRSREARVAYYNDHMNLTSTIGWINREKSGHTPSEWMPSAESAHCAYAMTWTHISNKHEVSLFQRDVDHLRDQLWDCLQDELPDDAETLPGDRSPDLDWQEPAPAAGGEITDGDGGGPRSGLSGLDLADALWNLENQVPVRSVERESRGDCDLQTYTVSPPRRGEETTYARAISEDNDTCDGEDGDTLREELDEQAEGDDSFFHGSPLSGQRREHFGYWSTPEEGEPNTRHRVLARDLDEVVWNSTETGVVSGEYTDPYTGQEAEHSGAGTQLDHILPVEHAWIEMEHRPREERVGFYNDVQNLLAVPAETQEDRGVQAPRDWMPEYEVFQCRYAAAWVHAAASHEISLFASDVEVLRESLYTCLQEAASGDGEGEAGEDGDDGALEPSRRSDLDWPTHAPQ
;
A
#
# COMPACT_ATOMS: atom_id res chain seq x y z
N MET A 1 58.72 -6.48 59.08
CA MET A 1 59.24 -7.83 58.83
C MET A 1 58.19 -8.59 58.03
N SER A 2 58.59 -9.09 56.86
CA SER A 2 57.96 -10.11 55.99
C SER A 2 56.56 -9.82 55.40
N ALA A 3 56.41 -9.52 54.10
CA ALA A 3 56.58 -10.35 52.88
C ALA A 3 55.30 -11.14 52.51
N TRP A 4 54.50 -10.65 51.55
CA TRP A 4 54.44 -10.99 50.10
C TRP A 4 53.59 -12.23 49.75
N MET A 5 52.52 -12.03 48.95
CA MET A 5 52.29 -12.78 47.70
C MET A 5 51.23 -12.05 46.84
N LYS A 6 51.58 -11.74 45.58
CA LYS A 6 50.72 -11.18 44.53
C LYS A 6 50.11 -12.31 43.68
N ARG A 7 48.92 -12.08 43.10
CA ARG A 7 48.47 -12.62 41.81
C ARG A 7 47.84 -11.48 40.99
N PRO A 8 48.01 -11.43 39.65
CA PRO A 8 47.58 -10.31 38.82
C PRO A 8 46.15 -10.51 38.30
N VAL A 9 45.38 -9.42 38.23
CA VAL A 9 44.15 -9.33 37.44
C VAL A 9 44.51 -8.56 36.17
N GLY A 10 44.23 -9.15 35.01
CA GLY A 10 44.42 -8.53 33.71
C GLY A 10 43.45 -7.37 33.54
N VAL A 11 43.98 -6.24 33.07
CA VAL A 11 43.23 -5.06 32.62
C VAL A 11 42.86 -5.32 31.17
N VAL A 12 41.57 -5.44 30.87
CA VAL A 12 41.06 -5.22 29.51
C VAL A 12 40.71 -3.74 29.42
N LEU A 13 41.48 -3.03 28.59
CA LEU A 13 41.18 -1.66 28.17
C LEU A 13 39.98 -1.71 27.24
N SER A 14 38.79 -1.36 27.75
CA SER A 14 37.68 -0.98 26.89
C SER A 14 37.95 0.42 26.35
N ALA A 15 38.19 0.52 25.05
CA ALA A 15 38.22 1.78 24.33
C ALA A 15 36.84 2.43 24.45
N GLY A 16 36.76 3.61 25.05
CA GLY A 16 35.55 4.41 25.04
C GLY A 16 35.30 4.92 23.62
N LEU A 17 34.25 4.42 22.98
CA LEU A 17 33.62 5.12 21.87
C LEU A 17 33.02 6.41 22.44
N LEU A 18 33.61 7.55 22.09
CA LEU A 18 32.93 8.84 22.12
C LEU A 18 31.88 8.79 21.01
N LEU A 19 30.66 8.36 21.34
CA LEU A 19 29.49 8.68 20.53
C LEU A 19 29.30 10.20 20.62
N GLY A 20 29.77 10.90 19.60
CA GLY A 20 29.35 12.28 19.34
C GLY A 20 27.86 12.25 19.05
N VAL A 21 27.08 12.96 19.86
CA VAL A 21 25.72 13.33 19.52
C VAL A 21 25.81 14.22 18.29
N LEU A 22 25.60 13.65 17.11
CA LEU A 22 25.29 14.40 15.90
C LEU A 22 23.83 14.83 16.05
N GLY A 23 23.61 15.98 16.69
CA GLY A 23 22.34 16.66 16.55
C GLY A 23 22.16 17.04 15.08
N ALA A 24 20.95 16.82 14.54
CA ALA A 24 20.58 17.33 13.23
C ALA A 24 21.01 18.82 13.12
N PRO A 25 21.53 19.27 11.97
CA PRO A 25 21.78 20.70 11.78
C PRO A 25 20.46 21.45 12.04
N PRO A 26 20.49 22.61 12.72
CA PRO A 26 19.29 23.42 12.85
C PRO A 26 18.72 23.66 11.45
N ALA A 27 17.41 23.48 11.29
CA ALA A 27 16.71 23.80 10.05
C ALA A 27 17.18 25.17 9.56
N ALA A 28 17.56 25.28 8.30
CA ALA A 28 18.09 26.52 7.76
C ALA A 28 17.07 27.65 8.01
N ALA A 29 17.52 28.72 8.67
CA ALA A 29 16.67 29.86 8.99
C ALA A 29 15.96 30.39 7.73
N TYR A 30 14.62 30.48 7.76
CA TYR A 30 13.87 31.09 6.66
C TYR A 30 14.22 32.58 6.57
N SER A 31 14.82 32.99 5.46
CA SER A 31 15.28 34.36 5.23
C SER A 31 14.15 35.29 4.78
N SER A 32 13.04 34.73 4.32
CA SER A 32 11.82 35.45 3.93
C SER A 32 10.58 34.55 4.06
N PRO A 33 9.36 35.13 4.14
CA PRO A 33 8.13 34.35 4.35
C PRO A 33 7.79 33.34 3.25
N ASP A 34 8.21 33.57 2.00
CA ASP A 34 8.03 32.66 0.86
C ASP A 34 8.84 31.36 0.97
N GLN A 35 9.81 31.31 1.89
CA GLN A 35 10.57 30.09 2.18
C GLN A 35 9.94 29.22 3.27
N VAL A 36 8.92 29.74 3.97
CA VAL A 36 8.20 28.99 5.00
C VAL A 36 7.32 27.95 4.28
N PRO A 37 7.43 26.65 4.59
CA PRO A 37 6.68 25.58 3.92
C PRO A 37 5.17 25.86 3.90
N ASP A 38 4.51 25.59 2.79
CA ASP A 38 3.07 25.80 2.61
C ASP A 38 2.33 24.46 2.58
N PRO A 39 1.45 24.15 3.56
CA PRO A 39 0.65 22.93 3.55
C PRO A 39 -0.40 22.87 2.44
N PHE A 40 -0.67 23.98 1.73
CA PHE A 40 -1.63 24.05 0.65
C PHE A 40 -1.00 24.27 -0.73
N GLN A 41 0.25 23.83 -0.91
CA GLN A 41 0.92 23.85 -2.20
C GLN A 41 0.35 22.82 -3.19
N ASP A 42 0.74 22.95 -4.45
CA ASP A 42 0.43 21.98 -5.49
C ASP A 42 1.32 20.73 -5.33
N TYR A 43 0.72 19.57 -5.55
CA TYR A 43 1.40 18.27 -5.46
C TYR A 43 1.36 17.58 -6.81
N SER A 44 2.44 16.88 -7.18
CA SER A 44 2.49 16.10 -8.40
C SER A 44 1.79 14.75 -8.23
N ALA A 45 1.47 14.09 -9.35
CA ALA A 45 0.98 12.71 -9.35
C ALA A 45 1.91 11.75 -8.57
N GLN A 46 3.23 11.98 -8.60
CA GLN A 46 4.18 11.19 -7.82
C GLN A 46 4.02 11.41 -6.31
N ASP A 47 3.79 12.66 -5.88
CA ASP A 47 3.63 12.97 -4.45
C ASP A 47 2.37 12.30 -3.88
N TYR A 48 1.26 12.30 -4.64
CA TYR A 48 0.06 11.57 -4.24
C TYR A 48 0.28 10.06 -4.19
N ALA A 49 1.04 9.50 -5.14
CA ALA A 49 1.38 8.07 -5.12
C ALA A 49 2.25 7.71 -3.91
N ASP A 50 3.24 8.55 -3.56
CA ASP A 50 4.10 8.36 -2.39
C ASP A 50 3.30 8.53 -1.07
N ALA A 51 2.31 9.41 -1.04
CA ALA A 51 1.42 9.53 0.11
C ALA A 51 0.54 8.27 0.29
N LEU A 52 -0.04 7.75 -0.79
CA LEU A 52 -0.77 6.49 -0.76
C LEU A 52 0.13 5.34 -0.28
N TRP A 53 1.37 5.30 -0.76
CA TRP A 53 2.37 4.34 -0.30
C TRP A 53 2.61 4.40 1.21
N ASN A 54 2.87 5.60 1.73
CA ASN A 54 3.13 5.79 3.16
C ASN A 54 1.90 5.44 4.02
N LEU A 55 0.67 5.62 3.53
CA LEU A 55 -0.52 5.16 4.26
C LEU A 55 -0.57 3.64 4.41
N GLU A 56 -0.15 2.88 3.41
CA GLU A 56 -0.19 1.41 3.46
C GLU A 56 1.02 0.78 4.17
N THR A 57 2.16 1.47 4.15
CA THR A 57 3.44 0.82 4.52
C THR A 57 4.08 1.37 5.77
N THR A 58 3.80 2.62 6.15
CA THR A 58 4.52 3.30 7.24
C THR A 58 3.63 3.98 8.27
N THR A 59 2.42 4.37 7.89
CA THR A 59 1.54 5.12 8.78
C THR A 59 0.87 4.16 9.75
N ASP A 60 1.29 4.21 11.02
CA ASP A 60 0.69 3.41 12.08
C ASP A 60 -0.84 3.61 12.16
N VAL A 61 -1.55 2.51 12.37
CA VAL A 61 -3.01 2.50 12.47
C VAL A 61 -3.42 2.21 13.90
N ARG A 62 -4.37 2.99 14.42
CA ARG A 62 -4.90 2.79 15.78
C ARG A 62 -6.37 2.43 15.83
N THR A 63 -6.71 1.65 16.82
CA THR A 63 -8.08 1.43 17.30
C THR A 63 -8.30 2.17 18.62
N HIS A 64 -9.56 2.43 18.95
CA HIS A 64 -9.96 3.09 20.19
C HIS A 64 -11.10 2.33 20.85
N GLU A 65 -10.91 2.06 22.15
CA GLU A 65 -11.90 1.44 23.00
C GLU A 65 -12.12 2.28 24.27
N ARG A 66 -13.35 2.27 24.78
CA ARG A 66 -13.70 2.90 26.06
C ARG A 66 -14.60 1.97 26.85
N GLU A 67 -14.16 1.59 28.05
CA GLU A 67 -14.87 0.66 28.93
C GLU A 67 -15.12 1.32 30.30
N SER A 68 -16.34 1.22 30.82
CA SER A 68 -16.64 1.69 32.19
C SER A 68 -16.17 0.71 33.27
N ARG A 69 -15.46 1.24 34.27
CA ARG A 69 -14.89 0.53 35.41
C ARG A 69 -15.22 1.30 36.70
N GLY A 70 -16.29 0.88 37.38
CA GLY A 70 -16.77 1.58 38.57
C GLY A 70 -17.32 2.95 38.22
N ASP A 71 -16.86 3.98 38.93
CA ASP A 71 -17.20 5.39 38.65
C ASP A 71 -16.31 6.04 37.56
N CYS A 72 -15.33 5.30 37.02
CA CYS A 72 -14.42 5.74 35.96
C CYS A 72 -14.67 5.01 34.64
N ASP A 73 -14.07 5.52 33.58
CA ASP A 73 -13.87 4.87 32.29
C ASP A 73 -12.37 4.66 32.03
N VAL A 74 -12.05 3.55 31.37
CA VAL A 74 -10.73 3.25 30.84
C VAL A 74 -10.79 3.44 29.33
N GLN A 75 -9.97 4.35 28.82
CA GLN A 75 -9.78 4.55 27.39
C GLN A 75 -8.49 3.86 26.96
N ARG A 76 -8.58 3.01 25.94
CA ARG A 76 -7.46 2.27 25.37
C ARG A 76 -7.30 2.64 23.90
N TYR A 77 -6.07 2.91 23.50
CA TYR A 77 -5.66 2.99 22.11
C TYR A 77 -4.67 1.87 21.84
N THR A 78 -4.90 1.12 20.77
CA THR A 78 -3.99 0.07 20.33
C THR A 78 -3.48 0.45 18.96
N VAL A 79 -2.17 0.62 18.85
CA VAL A 79 -1.47 1.09 17.65
C VAL A 79 -0.70 -0.07 17.05
N ASN A 80 -0.93 -0.32 15.78
CA ASN A 80 -0.28 -1.36 15.01
C ASN A 80 0.40 -0.75 13.78
N HIS A 81 1.63 -1.17 13.53
CA HIS A 81 2.29 -0.89 12.26
C HIS A 81 1.56 -1.67 11.16
N PRO A 82 1.25 -1.06 10.01
CA PRO A 82 0.43 -1.71 8.97
C PRO A 82 1.08 -3.00 8.44
N LEU A 83 2.40 -3.05 8.42
CA LEU A 83 3.19 -4.22 8.01
C LEU A 83 3.54 -5.18 9.16
N GLY A 84 3.10 -4.92 10.39
CA GLY A 84 3.42 -5.75 11.57
C GLY A 84 4.91 -5.79 11.94
N LEU A 85 5.70 -4.81 11.45
CA LEU A 85 7.15 -4.74 11.64
C LEU A 85 7.54 -4.33 13.06
N GLU A 86 6.72 -3.47 13.66
CA GLU A 86 6.91 -2.98 15.02
C GLU A 86 5.91 -3.68 15.97
N PRO A 87 6.30 -3.92 17.23
CA PRO A 87 5.40 -4.49 18.22
C PRO A 87 4.21 -3.57 18.47
N GLU A 88 3.02 -4.16 18.60
CA GLU A 88 1.79 -3.46 18.96
C GLU A 88 2.01 -2.57 20.19
N GLN A 89 1.71 -1.28 20.08
CA GLN A 89 1.77 -0.34 21.19
C GLN A 89 0.38 -0.12 21.79
N THR A 90 0.28 -0.05 23.11
CA THR A 90 -0.97 0.16 23.83
C THR A 90 -0.87 1.41 24.70
N TYR A 91 -1.77 2.36 24.52
CA TYR A 91 -1.87 3.58 25.34
C TYR A 91 -3.17 3.57 26.14
N VAL A 92 -3.09 3.78 27.46
CA VAL A 92 -4.24 3.72 28.36
C VAL A 92 -4.37 4.99 29.18
N HIS A 93 -5.60 5.51 29.28
CA HIS A 93 -5.96 6.63 30.14
C HIS A 93 -7.13 6.26 31.05
N VAL A 94 -7.10 6.74 32.29
CA VAL A 94 -8.21 6.65 33.25
C VAL A 94 -8.91 8.00 33.34
N LEU A 95 -10.19 8.03 32.97
CA LEU A 95 -10.99 9.26 32.88
C LEU A 95 -12.37 9.07 33.49
N SER A 96 -13.03 10.16 33.88
CA SER A 96 -14.42 10.18 34.27
C SER A 96 -15.34 10.07 33.04
N PRO A 97 -16.64 9.76 33.21
CA PRO A 97 -17.59 9.65 32.09
C PRO A 97 -17.69 10.90 31.19
N ASP A 98 -17.38 12.09 31.71
CA ASP A 98 -17.34 13.34 30.95
C ASP A 98 -16.00 13.62 30.25
N GLY A 99 -15.03 12.71 30.33
CA GLY A 99 -13.76 12.80 29.61
C GLY A 99 -12.60 13.43 30.38
N THR A 100 -12.81 13.83 31.64
CA THR A 100 -11.78 14.47 32.47
C THR A 100 -11.04 13.47 33.36
N TRP A 101 -10.06 13.92 34.13
CA TRP A 101 -9.38 13.09 35.13
C TRP A 101 -10.36 12.41 36.10
N CYS A 102 -10.30 11.08 36.22
CA CYS A 102 -11.13 10.36 37.19
C CYS A 102 -10.51 10.44 38.59
N ASP A 103 -11.14 11.13 39.54
CA ASP A 103 -10.71 11.12 40.94
C ASP A 103 -11.37 10.00 41.75
N GLY A 104 -10.95 9.83 43.01
CA GLY A 104 -11.53 8.85 43.92
C GLY A 104 -10.86 7.48 43.89
N SER A 105 -11.39 6.56 44.70
CA SER A 105 -10.78 5.25 44.94
C SER A 105 -10.67 4.39 43.69
N ASP A 106 -11.72 4.41 42.86
CA ASP A 106 -11.78 3.60 41.65
C ASP A 106 -10.72 4.08 40.63
N GLY A 107 -10.55 5.40 40.52
CA GLY A 107 -9.51 6.00 39.67
C GLY A 107 -8.10 5.75 40.19
N ASP A 108 -7.89 5.83 41.50
CA ASP A 108 -6.58 5.55 42.12
C ASP A 108 -6.18 4.07 41.97
N GLU A 109 -7.12 3.14 42.13
CA GLU A 109 -6.88 1.70 41.95
C GLU A 109 -6.53 1.35 40.49
N LEU A 110 -7.28 1.88 39.52
CA LEU A 110 -6.99 1.66 38.09
C LEU A 110 -5.65 2.26 37.66
N ARG A 111 -5.29 3.45 38.17
CA ARG A 111 -3.99 4.06 37.87
C ARG A 111 -2.83 3.25 38.46
N GLU A 112 -2.95 2.77 39.69
CA GLU A 112 -1.92 1.90 40.30
C GLU A 112 -1.76 0.58 39.51
N GLU A 113 -2.86 0.02 39.00
CA GLU A 113 -2.84 -1.16 38.11
C GLU A 113 -2.09 -0.86 36.80
N PHE A 114 -2.41 0.24 36.12
CA PHE A 114 -1.81 0.56 34.81
C PHE A 114 -0.38 1.10 34.92
N ASP A 115 -0.04 1.86 35.96
CA ASP A 115 1.35 2.25 36.26
C ASP A 115 2.23 1.02 36.45
N ALA A 116 1.76 0.01 37.18
CA ALA A 116 2.51 -1.24 37.38
C ALA A 116 2.71 -2.00 36.06
N ARG A 117 1.74 -1.94 35.14
CA ARG A 117 1.86 -2.59 33.82
C ARG A 117 2.82 -1.84 32.89
N ASP A 118 2.79 -0.51 32.87
CA ASP A 118 3.73 0.34 32.12
C ASP A 118 5.19 0.10 32.56
N GLU A 119 5.42 -0.14 33.86
CA GLU A 119 6.75 -0.53 34.36
C GLU A 119 7.20 -1.93 33.91
N GLU A 120 6.28 -2.84 33.56
CA GLU A 120 6.56 -4.24 33.22
C GLU A 120 6.61 -4.52 31.70
N ASP A 121 5.89 -3.74 30.89
CA ASP A 121 5.70 -3.94 29.45
C ASP A 121 6.07 -2.67 28.68
N GLU A 122 7.20 -2.70 27.96
CA GLU A 122 7.73 -1.53 27.24
C GLU A 122 6.82 -1.03 26.10
N ASN A 123 5.85 -1.85 25.67
CA ASN A 123 4.88 -1.49 24.65
C ASN A 123 3.53 -1.03 25.25
N PHE A 124 3.43 -0.94 26.58
CA PHE A 124 2.25 -0.47 27.28
C PHE A 124 2.54 0.85 27.97
N HIS A 125 1.75 1.88 27.66
CA HIS A 125 1.98 3.24 28.12
C HIS A 125 0.75 3.73 28.88
N HIS A 126 0.92 4.09 30.15
CA HIS A 126 -0.13 4.70 30.95
C HIS A 126 0.10 6.21 31.06
N GLY A 127 -0.94 7.00 30.81
CA GLY A 127 -0.84 8.43 31.02
C GLY A 127 -2.17 9.12 31.28
N VAL A 128 -2.24 10.41 30.95
CA VAL A 128 -3.32 11.29 31.43
C VAL A 128 -4.29 11.62 30.30
N PRO A 129 -5.60 11.76 30.59
CA PRO A 129 -6.55 12.19 29.57
C PRO A 129 -6.28 13.64 29.12
N TYR A 130 -6.53 13.92 27.84
CA TYR A 130 -6.47 15.27 27.29
C TYR A 130 -7.73 16.06 27.68
N GLU A 131 -7.58 17.05 28.56
CA GLU A 131 -8.70 17.84 29.09
C GLU A 131 -8.87 19.18 28.38
N ASN A 132 -7.78 19.93 28.15
CA ASN A 132 -7.84 21.27 27.57
C ASN A 132 -6.46 21.84 27.17
N THR A 133 -6.49 23.00 26.53
CA THR A 133 -5.31 23.75 26.06
C THR A 133 -4.34 24.19 27.16
N GLU A 134 -4.71 24.25 28.45
CA GLU A 134 -3.76 24.58 29.53
C GLU A 134 -2.81 23.42 29.80
N GLN A 135 -3.27 22.17 29.63
CA GLN A 135 -2.42 20.97 29.71
C GLN A 135 -1.41 20.90 28.55
N ARG A 136 -1.69 21.56 27.42
CA ARG A 136 -0.82 21.54 26.25
C ARG A 136 0.54 22.19 26.50
N VAL A 137 0.59 23.36 27.15
CA VAL A 137 1.79 24.20 27.22
C VAL A 137 2.98 23.51 27.89
N PRO A 138 2.81 22.79 29.03
CA PRO A 138 3.90 22.02 29.62
C PRO A 138 4.44 20.90 28.73
N TYR A 139 3.61 20.36 27.82
CA TYR A 139 3.97 19.21 27.01
C TYR A 139 4.57 19.59 25.66
N TYR A 140 3.87 20.42 24.89
CA TYR A 140 4.25 20.82 23.53
C TYR A 140 5.01 22.15 23.49
N GLY A 141 5.03 22.89 24.59
CA GLY A 141 5.63 24.23 24.65
C GLY A 141 4.70 25.33 24.16
N THR A 142 5.30 26.38 23.61
CA THR A 142 4.60 27.52 23.01
C THR A 142 5.03 27.68 21.55
N TRP A 143 4.58 28.75 20.89
CA TRP A 143 5.17 29.16 19.61
C TRP A 143 6.65 29.49 19.84
N GLU A 144 7.54 28.68 19.29
CA GLU A 144 8.99 28.84 19.42
C GLU A 144 9.61 29.31 18.09
N ASP A 145 10.75 29.98 18.18
CA ASP A 145 11.62 30.30 17.04
C ASP A 145 12.53 29.08 16.81
N THR A 146 11.99 28.08 16.13
CA THR A 146 12.69 26.82 15.85
C THR A 146 13.74 26.95 14.74
N THR A 147 13.64 28.02 13.93
CA THR A 147 14.51 28.27 12.77
C THR A 147 15.68 29.21 13.10
N GLY A 148 15.61 29.91 14.24
CA GLY A 148 16.63 30.85 14.71
C GLY A 148 16.65 32.17 13.94
N ASN A 149 15.56 32.52 13.23
CA ASN A 149 15.47 33.74 12.42
C ASN A 149 14.93 34.96 13.21
N GLY A 150 14.61 34.79 14.50
CA GLY A 150 14.07 35.83 15.38
C GLY A 150 12.55 35.94 15.35
N HIS A 151 11.85 35.06 14.63
CA HIS A 151 10.41 34.99 14.53
C HIS A 151 9.92 33.61 14.99
N HIS A 152 8.84 33.57 15.77
CA HIS A 152 8.24 32.30 16.16
C HIS A 152 7.35 31.76 15.02
N SER A 153 7.17 30.44 14.96
CA SER A 153 6.37 29.72 13.95
C SER A 153 5.03 30.38 13.60
N ARG A 154 4.26 30.85 14.60
CA ARG A 154 3.00 31.58 14.34
C ARG A 154 3.16 32.87 13.49
N THR A 155 4.23 33.64 13.70
CA THR A 155 4.48 34.85 12.91
C THR A 155 4.95 34.47 11.52
N GLU A 156 5.73 33.40 11.40
CA GLU A 156 6.21 32.89 10.13
C GLU A 156 5.05 32.45 9.22
N ILE A 157 4.13 31.62 9.71
CA ILE A 157 2.97 31.17 8.92
C ILE A 157 2.02 32.33 8.57
N HIS A 158 1.77 33.26 9.49
CA HIS A 158 0.90 34.40 9.19
C HIS A 158 1.51 35.28 8.10
N ALA A 159 2.84 35.47 8.11
CA ALA A 159 3.52 36.25 7.08
C ALA A 159 3.54 35.54 5.72
N ARG A 160 3.72 34.20 5.72
CA ARG A 160 3.63 33.32 4.54
C ARG A 160 2.26 33.47 3.89
N ASP A 161 1.19 33.23 4.65
CA ASP A 161 -0.18 33.21 4.13
C ASP A 161 -0.62 34.59 3.62
N LEU A 162 -0.14 35.68 4.24
CA LEU A 162 -0.37 37.05 3.79
C LEU A 162 0.39 37.42 2.51
N GLY A 163 1.30 36.56 2.00
CA GLY A 163 2.16 36.86 0.85
C GLY A 163 3.10 38.04 1.09
N ASN A 164 3.46 38.31 2.34
CA ASN A 164 4.27 39.47 2.70
C ASN A 164 5.75 39.22 2.43
N SER A 165 6.47 40.26 1.99
CA SER A 165 7.94 40.20 1.82
C SER A 165 8.75 40.36 3.12
N THR A 166 8.04 40.54 4.24
CA THR A 166 8.61 40.67 5.60
C THR A 166 7.69 39.96 6.58
N PHE A 167 8.18 39.58 7.77
CA PHE A 167 7.39 38.98 8.84
C PHE A 167 6.41 39.94 9.55
N THR A 168 5.85 40.89 8.81
CA THR A 168 4.79 41.80 9.26
C THR A 168 3.43 41.12 9.12
N VAL A 169 2.58 41.18 10.15
CA VAL A 169 1.23 40.59 10.13
C VAL A 169 0.19 41.68 9.95
N SER A 170 -0.05 42.06 8.70
CA SER A 170 -1.13 42.97 8.29
C SER A 170 -1.47 42.76 6.83
N GLY A 171 -2.75 42.85 6.48
CA GLY A 171 -3.24 42.73 5.10
C GLY A 171 -4.33 41.68 4.97
N THR A 172 -4.48 41.17 3.75
CA THR A 172 -5.48 40.16 3.40
C THR A 172 -4.80 38.89 2.93
N TYR A 173 -5.28 37.72 3.34
CA TYR A 173 -4.80 36.41 2.86
C TYR A 173 -5.95 35.58 2.28
N TRP A 174 -5.61 34.54 1.52
CA TRP A 174 -6.57 33.53 1.06
C TRP A 174 -6.67 32.42 2.12
N ASP A 175 -7.84 32.25 2.72
CA ASP A 175 -8.08 31.20 3.70
C ASP A 175 -8.46 29.89 2.98
N HIS A 176 -7.54 28.92 3.01
CA HIS A 176 -7.70 27.65 2.31
C HIS A 176 -8.89 26.83 2.81
N TYR A 177 -9.30 26.97 4.07
CA TYR A 177 -10.45 26.21 4.58
C TYR A 177 -11.82 26.73 4.11
N SER A 178 -11.96 28.05 3.98
CA SER A 178 -13.19 28.71 3.53
C SER A 178 -13.26 29.00 2.04
N GLY A 179 -12.09 29.10 1.37
CA GLY A 179 -11.99 29.62 0.02
C GLY A 179 -12.32 31.11 -0.07
N GLN A 180 -12.03 31.89 0.98
CA GLN A 180 -12.35 33.31 1.06
C GLN A 180 -11.10 34.17 1.31
N MET A 181 -11.12 35.39 0.78
CA MET A 181 -10.15 36.42 1.15
C MET A 181 -10.49 37.01 2.54
N VAL A 182 -9.52 37.03 3.44
CA VAL A 182 -9.69 37.41 4.85
C VAL A 182 -8.75 38.56 5.20
N ASP A 183 -9.28 39.65 5.76
CA ASP A 183 -8.48 40.74 6.34
C ASP A 183 -8.18 40.46 7.82
N VAL A 184 -6.90 40.32 8.17
CA VAL A 184 -6.46 40.01 9.56
C VAL A 184 -6.71 41.17 10.54
N GLY A 185 -6.96 42.38 10.03
CA GLY A 185 -7.32 43.56 10.84
C GLY A 185 -8.82 43.68 11.12
N GLU A 186 -9.66 43.00 10.34
CA GLU A 186 -11.13 43.05 10.46
C GLU A 186 -11.74 41.73 10.96
N THR A 187 -11.05 40.60 10.76
CA THR A 187 -11.54 39.26 11.07
C THR A 187 -10.65 38.59 12.11
N GLU A 188 -11.26 37.85 13.04
CA GLU A 188 -10.50 37.01 13.99
C GLU A 188 -9.85 35.85 13.24
N THR A 189 -8.53 35.75 13.32
CA THR A 189 -7.73 34.68 12.68
C THR A 189 -6.88 33.95 13.71
N HIS A 190 -6.72 32.65 13.51
CA HIS A 190 -5.96 31.75 14.36
C HIS A 190 -4.83 31.08 13.56
N ALA A 191 -3.82 30.60 14.28
CA ALA A 191 -2.86 29.64 13.78
C ALA A 191 -3.36 28.26 14.21
N GLU A 192 -3.70 27.42 13.23
CA GLU A 192 -4.32 26.13 13.43
C GLU A 192 -3.33 25.00 13.21
N HIS A 193 -3.42 23.96 14.04
CA HIS A 193 -2.78 22.68 13.79
C HIS A 193 -3.68 21.83 12.88
N MET A 194 -3.16 21.41 11.73
CA MET A 194 -3.92 20.57 10.81
C MET A 194 -4.29 19.23 11.45
N ILE A 195 -3.30 18.50 11.95
CA ILE A 195 -3.52 17.39 12.87
C ILE A 195 -3.71 17.97 14.27
N PRO A 196 -4.89 17.83 14.90
CA PRO A 196 -5.14 18.42 16.21
C PRO A 196 -4.20 17.84 17.28
N VAL A 197 -3.69 18.69 18.16
CA VAL A 197 -2.84 18.26 19.29
C VAL A 197 -3.54 17.23 20.20
N GLY A 198 -4.87 17.28 20.31
CA GLY A 198 -5.65 16.29 21.05
C GLY A 198 -5.62 14.90 20.41
N HIS A 199 -5.57 14.83 19.07
CA HIS A 199 -5.46 13.56 18.33
C HIS A 199 -4.15 12.84 18.63
N THR A 200 -3.06 13.59 18.73
CA THR A 200 -1.71 13.04 18.94
C THR A 200 -1.40 12.77 20.41
N TRP A 201 -2.27 13.19 21.33
CA TRP A 201 -2.04 13.15 22.77
C TRP A 201 -1.64 11.77 23.34
N PRO A 202 -2.32 10.65 22.97
CA PRO A 202 -2.00 9.35 23.54
C PRO A 202 -0.52 8.97 23.36
N GLU A 203 0.05 9.24 22.19
CA GLU A 203 1.44 8.90 21.87
C GLU A 203 2.41 10.00 22.29
N MET A 204 2.10 11.26 21.96
CA MET A 204 3.04 12.39 22.12
C MET A 204 3.41 12.67 23.56
N GLN A 205 2.54 12.39 24.53
CA GLN A 205 2.87 12.61 25.95
C GLN A 205 4.05 11.75 26.44
N HIS A 206 4.32 10.62 25.77
CA HIS A 206 5.45 9.73 26.04
C HIS A 206 6.69 10.06 25.19
N ARG A 207 6.55 10.93 24.18
CA ARG A 207 7.66 11.37 23.33
C ARG A 207 8.55 12.40 24.06
N SER A 208 9.78 12.53 23.58
CA SER A 208 10.73 13.53 24.09
C SER A 208 10.14 14.95 23.97
N ARG A 209 10.61 15.88 24.81
CA ARG A 209 10.18 17.29 24.69
C ARG A 209 10.56 17.88 23.33
N GLU A 210 11.70 17.48 22.79
CA GLU A 210 12.18 17.91 21.48
C GLU A 210 11.22 17.48 20.36
N ALA A 211 10.80 16.21 20.35
CA ALA A 211 9.83 15.70 19.37
C ALA A 211 8.48 16.43 19.45
N ARG A 212 7.97 16.66 20.67
CA ARG A 212 6.72 17.41 20.87
C ARG A 212 6.81 18.86 20.41
N VAL A 213 7.92 19.53 20.70
CA VAL A 213 8.16 20.93 20.25
C VAL A 213 8.32 20.99 18.73
N ALA A 214 8.99 20.00 18.12
CA ALA A 214 9.15 19.88 16.68
C ALA A 214 7.78 19.71 15.99
N TYR A 215 6.96 18.77 16.45
CA TYR A 215 5.58 18.59 15.96
C TYR A 215 4.73 19.86 16.09
N TYR A 216 4.77 20.49 17.26
CA TYR A 216 3.94 21.67 17.55
C TYR A 216 4.30 22.88 16.70
N ASN A 217 5.57 23.01 16.31
CA ASN A 217 6.09 24.13 15.53
C ASN A 217 6.40 23.76 14.08
N ASP A 218 5.95 22.61 13.60
CA ASP A 218 6.12 22.22 12.20
C ASP A 218 5.24 23.08 11.31
N HIS A 219 5.86 23.89 10.43
CA HIS A 219 5.16 24.79 9.52
C HIS A 219 4.22 24.06 8.55
N MET A 220 4.48 22.79 8.23
CA MET A 220 3.58 21.97 7.42
C MET A 220 2.36 21.51 8.22
N ASN A 221 2.43 21.42 9.55
CA ASN A 221 1.25 21.15 10.37
C ASN A 221 0.47 22.43 10.71
N LEU A 222 0.84 23.59 10.15
CA LEU A 222 0.37 24.90 10.58
C LEU A 222 -0.17 25.76 9.44
N THR A 223 -1.39 26.27 9.63
CA THR A 223 -2.04 27.20 8.69
C THR A 223 -2.75 28.34 9.40
N SER A 224 -2.81 29.52 8.77
CA SER A 224 -3.69 30.59 9.23
C SER A 224 -5.11 30.31 8.80
N THR A 225 -6.05 30.35 9.76
CA THR A 225 -7.46 30.23 9.41
C THR A 225 -8.39 31.16 10.16
N ILE A 226 -9.60 31.35 9.63
CA ILE A 226 -10.64 32.15 10.27
C ILE A 226 -11.07 31.49 11.59
N GLY A 227 -11.18 32.29 12.65
CA GLY A 227 -11.39 31.78 14.01
C GLY A 227 -12.68 30.99 14.21
N TRP A 228 -13.74 31.21 13.44
CA TRP A 228 -14.96 30.39 13.54
C TRP A 228 -14.81 29.03 12.85
N ILE A 229 -14.10 28.95 11.72
CA ILE A 229 -13.76 27.68 11.05
C ILE A 229 -12.86 26.84 11.94
N ASN A 230 -11.87 27.47 12.57
CA ASN A 230 -11.02 26.80 13.54
C ASN A 230 -11.82 26.13 14.68
N ARG A 231 -12.93 26.75 15.10
CA ARG A 231 -13.81 26.21 16.14
C ARG A 231 -14.73 25.12 15.62
N GLU A 232 -15.08 25.17 14.34
CA GLU A 232 -15.84 24.14 13.65
C GLU A 232 -15.00 22.86 13.46
N LYS A 233 -13.78 23.01 12.93
CA LYS A 233 -12.81 21.91 12.83
C LYS A 233 -12.51 21.30 14.19
N SER A 234 -12.23 22.12 15.21
CA SER A 234 -12.01 21.64 16.59
C SER A 234 -10.94 20.53 16.63
N GLY A 235 -11.25 19.37 17.24
CA GLY A 235 -10.40 18.19 17.27
C GLY A 235 -10.76 17.12 16.24
N HIS A 236 -11.60 17.43 15.25
CA HIS A 236 -12.05 16.46 14.26
C HIS A 236 -10.91 16.02 13.32
N THR A 237 -10.97 14.76 12.91
CA THR A 237 -10.08 14.13 11.93
C THR A 237 -10.71 14.17 10.51
N PRO A 238 -10.00 13.79 9.43
CA PRO A 238 -10.50 13.89 8.06
C PRO A 238 -11.83 13.19 7.81
N SER A 239 -12.07 12.02 8.43
CA SER A 239 -13.36 11.32 8.31
C SER A 239 -14.53 12.03 9.00
N GLU A 240 -14.25 13.02 9.85
CA GLU A 240 -15.24 13.77 10.64
C GLU A 240 -15.44 15.20 10.15
N TRP A 241 -14.38 15.82 9.63
CA TRP A 241 -14.40 17.19 9.11
C TRP A 241 -13.38 17.37 7.99
N MET A 242 -13.82 18.02 6.92
CA MET A 242 -12.98 18.47 5.80
C MET A 242 -13.18 19.97 5.55
N PRO A 243 -12.17 20.67 4.99
CA PRO A 243 -12.32 22.04 4.51
C PRO A 243 -13.59 22.25 3.69
N SER A 244 -14.28 23.37 3.90
CA SER A 244 -15.48 23.69 3.09
C SER A 244 -15.15 24.06 1.65
N ALA A 245 -13.91 24.52 1.40
CA ALA A 245 -13.40 24.72 0.06
C ALA A 245 -12.84 23.41 -0.50
N GLU A 246 -13.52 22.87 -1.52
CA GLU A 246 -13.12 21.64 -2.22
C GLU A 246 -11.71 21.73 -2.81
N SER A 247 -11.29 22.94 -3.25
CA SER A 247 -9.94 23.18 -3.76
C SER A 247 -8.82 22.91 -2.74
N ALA A 248 -9.14 22.77 -1.45
CA ALA A 248 -8.16 22.46 -0.40
C ALA A 248 -8.10 20.98 -0.05
N HIS A 249 -9.01 20.14 -0.56
CA HIS A 249 -9.13 18.74 -0.12
C HIS A 249 -7.88 17.92 -0.41
N CYS A 250 -7.30 18.09 -1.60
CA CYS A 250 -6.10 17.35 -2.00
C CYS A 250 -4.88 17.69 -1.14
N ALA A 251 -4.59 18.97 -0.99
CA ALA A 251 -3.47 19.41 -0.18
C ALA A 251 -3.69 19.12 1.33
N TYR A 252 -4.94 19.17 1.78
CA TYR A 252 -5.30 18.77 3.15
C TYR A 252 -5.00 17.29 3.40
N ALA A 253 -5.42 16.41 2.48
CA ALA A 253 -5.16 14.98 2.59
C ALA A 253 -3.66 14.65 2.51
N MET A 254 -2.95 15.27 1.56
CA MET A 254 -1.49 15.14 1.43
C MET A 254 -0.76 15.52 2.71
N THR A 255 -1.10 16.68 3.27
CA THR A 255 -0.43 17.17 4.47
C THR A 255 -0.76 16.31 5.70
N TRP A 256 -1.98 15.79 5.82
CA TRP A 256 -2.31 14.84 6.90
C TRP A 256 -1.41 13.59 6.84
N THR A 257 -1.30 12.97 5.66
CA THR A 257 -0.44 11.80 5.45
C THR A 257 1.04 12.12 5.65
N HIS A 258 1.51 13.27 5.18
CA HIS A 258 2.90 13.69 5.36
C HIS A 258 3.24 13.91 6.84
N ILE A 259 2.39 14.62 7.59
CA ILE A 259 2.64 14.92 9.00
C ILE A 259 2.51 13.66 9.87
N SER A 260 1.56 12.77 9.58
CA SER A 260 1.45 11.51 10.31
C SER A 260 2.70 10.65 10.14
N ASN A 261 3.21 10.53 8.91
CA ASN A 261 4.41 9.78 8.60
C ASN A 261 5.66 10.43 9.24
N LYS A 262 5.86 11.74 9.03
CA LYS A 262 7.04 12.48 9.53
C LYS A 262 7.18 12.46 11.05
N HIS A 263 6.06 12.53 11.77
CA HIS A 263 6.06 12.58 13.24
C HIS A 263 5.67 11.24 13.88
N GLU A 264 5.53 10.18 13.09
CA GLU A 264 5.15 8.84 13.54
C GLU A 264 3.91 8.89 14.44
N VAL A 265 2.86 9.54 13.94
CA VAL A 265 1.58 9.71 14.63
C VAL A 265 0.58 8.75 14.02
N SER A 266 0.03 7.86 14.83
CA SER A 266 -0.95 6.90 14.34
C SER A 266 -2.26 7.56 13.90
N LEU A 267 -2.92 6.97 12.90
CA LEU A 267 -4.23 7.42 12.40
C LEU A 267 -5.32 6.37 12.70
N PHE A 268 -6.57 6.79 12.83
CA PHE A 268 -7.66 5.80 12.91
C PHE A 268 -7.85 5.15 11.53
N GLN A 269 -8.22 3.86 11.49
CA GLN A 269 -8.48 3.16 10.22
C GLN A 269 -9.48 3.93 9.33
N ARG A 270 -10.56 4.46 9.91
CA ARG A 270 -11.55 5.28 9.19
C ARG A 270 -10.95 6.54 8.52
N ASP A 271 -9.90 7.12 9.11
CA ASP A 271 -9.22 8.29 8.56
C ASP A 271 -8.22 7.87 7.49
N VAL A 272 -7.53 6.74 7.67
CA VAL A 272 -6.68 6.14 6.62
C VAL A 272 -7.51 5.85 5.38
N ASP A 273 -8.68 5.21 5.54
CA ASP A 273 -9.59 4.91 4.43
C ASP A 273 -10.07 6.19 3.72
N HIS A 274 -10.44 7.21 4.50
CA HIS A 274 -10.89 8.49 3.96
C HIS A 274 -9.79 9.26 3.22
N LEU A 275 -8.57 9.30 3.79
CA LEU A 275 -7.42 9.93 3.18
C LEU A 275 -7.00 9.19 1.90
N ARG A 276 -7.03 7.85 1.92
CA ARG A 276 -6.76 7.01 0.74
C ARG A 276 -7.73 7.33 -0.40
N ASP A 277 -9.03 7.38 -0.11
CA ASP A 277 -10.06 7.76 -1.08
C ASP A 277 -9.79 9.16 -1.66
N GLN A 278 -9.56 10.15 -0.80
CA GLN A 278 -9.33 11.53 -1.24
C GLN A 278 -8.04 11.69 -2.06
N LEU A 279 -6.94 11.10 -1.62
CA LEU A 279 -5.65 11.14 -2.33
C LEU A 279 -5.75 10.48 -3.70
N TRP A 280 -6.56 9.43 -3.81
CA TRP A 280 -6.81 8.77 -5.09
C TRP A 280 -7.59 9.65 -6.07
N ASP A 281 -8.65 10.32 -5.62
CA ASP A 281 -9.40 11.27 -6.44
C ASP A 281 -8.48 12.39 -6.95
N CYS A 282 -7.62 12.92 -6.07
CA CYS A 282 -6.63 13.93 -6.41
C CYS A 282 -5.55 13.43 -7.39
N LEU A 283 -5.09 12.18 -7.22
CA LEU A 283 -4.16 11.56 -8.15
C LEU A 283 -4.79 11.41 -9.54
N GLN A 284 -6.07 11.03 -9.62
CA GLN A 284 -6.77 10.91 -10.90
C GLN A 284 -6.87 12.24 -11.64
N ASP A 285 -7.16 13.33 -10.93
CA ASP A 285 -7.25 14.67 -11.53
C ASP A 285 -5.92 15.16 -12.14
N GLU A 286 -4.78 14.68 -11.64
CA GLU A 286 -3.45 14.98 -12.18
C GLU A 286 -3.05 14.08 -13.37
N LEU A 287 -3.82 13.03 -13.66
CA LEU A 287 -3.57 12.15 -14.80
C LEU A 287 -4.23 12.72 -16.08
N PRO A 288 -3.64 12.54 -17.27
CA PRO A 288 -4.18 13.10 -18.52
C PRO A 288 -5.59 12.56 -18.90
N ASP A 289 -6.51 13.45 -19.31
CA ASP A 289 -7.91 13.16 -19.71
C ASP A 289 -8.06 12.12 -20.85
N ASP A 290 -7.03 11.91 -21.67
CA ASP A 290 -6.99 10.88 -22.72
C ASP A 290 -6.72 9.46 -22.20
N ALA A 291 -6.74 9.29 -20.87
CA ALA A 291 -6.87 8.02 -20.18
C ALA A 291 -8.29 7.39 -20.35
N GLU A 292 -8.78 7.22 -21.58
CA GLU A 292 -9.76 6.16 -21.88
C GLU A 292 -9.14 4.75 -21.72
N THR A 293 -7.83 4.72 -21.46
CA THR A 293 -7.15 3.67 -20.71
C THR A 293 -6.74 4.30 -19.38
N LEU A 294 -7.26 3.82 -18.23
CA LEU A 294 -6.50 3.83 -16.96
C LEU A 294 -5.03 3.61 -17.30
N PRO A 295 -4.02 4.26 -16.68
CA PRO A 295 -2.64 3.97 -17.02
C PRO A 295 -2.44 2.45 -16.89
N GLY A 296 -2.46 1.75 -18.03
CA GLY A 296 -2.36 0.30 -18.14
C GLY A 296 -0.96 -0.20 -17.79
N ASP A 297 -0.14 0.70 -17.25
CA ASP A 297 1.26 0.58 -16.88
C ASP A 297 1.47 0.79 -15.37
N ARG A 298 0.40 0.83 -14.56
CA ARG A 298 0.54 0.67 -13.08
C ARG A 298 0.44 -0.78 -12.64
N SER A 299 0.28 -1.69 -13.58
CA SER A 299 0.67 -3.07 -13.37
C SER A 299 2.18 -3.07 -13.21
N PRO A 300 2.77 -3.73 -12.18
CA PRO A 300 4.22 -3.80 -12.07
C PRO A 300 4.77 -4.22 -13.43
N ASP A 301 5.75 -3.48 -13.96
CA ASP A 301 6.47 -3.96 -15.13
C ASP A 301 7.20 -5.20 -14.66
N LEU A 302 6.61 -6.35 -14.95
CA LEU A 302 7.17 -7.62 -14.56
C LEU A 302 8.50 -7.86 -15.29
N ASP A 303 9.00 -6.93 -16.13
CA ASP A 303 10.24 -6.92 -16.92
C ASP A 303 10.63 -8.35 -17.27
N TRP A 304 9.68 -9.03 -17.89
CA TRP A 304 10.00 -10.25 -18.60
C TRP A 304 10.74 -9.74 -19.82
N GLN A 305 12.07 -9.73 -19.78
CA GLN A 305 12.95 -9.15 -20.80
C GLN A 305 12.25 -8.97 -22.16
N GLU A 306 12.25 -7.74 -22.69
CA GLU A 306 11.51 -7.31 -23.88
C GLU A 306 11.21 -8.45 -24.87
N PRO A 307 9.95 -8.65 -25.30
CA PRO A 307 9.63 -9.69 -26.26
C PRO A 307 10.54 -9.56 -27.49
N ALA A 308 11.12 -10.69 -27.94
CA ALA A 308 12.07 -10.71 -29.04
C ALA A 308 11.62 -9.81 -30.21
N PRO A 309 12.52 -8.99 -30.79
CA PRO A 309 12.14 -8.00 -31.79
C PRO A 309 11.44 -8.66 -33.00
N ALA A 310 10.47 -7.94 -33.57
CA ALA A 310 9.81 -8.35 -34.81
C ALA A 310 10.83 -8.66 -35.91
N ALA A 311 10.53 -9.64 -36.76
CA ALA A 311 11.44 -10.18 -37.77
C ALA A 311 11.98 -9.07 -38.68
N GLY A 312 13.23 -8.65 -38.44
CA GLY A 312 13.89 -7.53 -39.12
C GLY A 312 14.77 -6.66 -38.22
N GLY A 313 14.60 -6.75 -36.90
CA GLY A 313 15.61 -6.29 -35.93
C GLY A 313 16.83 -7.22 -35.94
N GLU A 314 18.03 -6.67 -35.78
CA GLU A 314 19.24 -7.49 -35.58
C GLU A 314 19.05 -8.23 -34.25
N ILE A 315 18.88 -9.56 -34.31
CA ILE A 315 18.85 -10.43 -33.13
C ILE A 315 20.23 -10.29 -32.50
N THR A 316 20.36 -9.48 -31.46
CA THR A 316 21.60 -9.36 -30.71
C THR A 316 21.79 -10.65 -29.90
N ASP A 317 23.03 -11.12 -29.78
CA ASP A 317 23.45 -12.22 -28.90
C ASP A 317 23.29 -11.86 -27.39
N GLY A 318 22.20 -11.17 -27.02
CA GLY A 318 21.85 -10.89 -25.63
C GLY A 318 21.20 -12.12 -25.01
N ASP A 319 21.67 -12.47 -23.82
CA ASP A 319 21.25 -13.65 -23.06
C ASP A 319 19.72 -13.67 -22.86
N GLY A 320 19.05 -14.69 -23.41
CA GLY A 320 17.88 -15.24 -22.72
C GLY A 320 18.34 -15.67 -21.31
N GLY A 321 17.47 -15.48 -20.32
CA GLY A 321 17.81 -15.69 -18.90
C GLY A 321 16.62 -15.94 -18.00
N GLY A 322 15.42 -16.11 -18.56
CA GLY A 322 14.19 -16.01 -17.79
C GLY A 322 14.00 -14.63 -17.13
N PRO A 323 12.99 -14.48 -16.25
CA PRO A 323 12.83 -13.27 -15.42
C PRO A 323 14.07 -12.98 -14.56
N ARG A 324 14.59 -11.74 -14.59
CA ARG A 324 15.68 -11.30 -13.69
C ARG A 324 15.28 -11.37 -12.22
N SER A 325 16.24 -11.66 -11.33
CA SER A 325 16.02 -12.02 -9.93
C SER A 325 15.64 -10.88 -8.95
N GLY A 326 15.13 -9.73 -9.40
CA GLY A 326 14.72 -8.67 -8.48
C GLY A 326 13.58 -7.84 -9.02
N LEU A 327 12.43 -7.89 -8.35
CA LEU A 327 11.45 -6.82 -8.45
C LEU A 327 11.97 -5.64 -7.62
N SER A 328 11.88 -4.44 -8.16
CA SER A 328 12.16 -3.25 -7.36
C SER A 328 11.11 -3.09 -6.27
N GLY A 329 11.43 -2.30 -5.26
CA GLY A 329 10.44 -1.91 -4.27
C GLY A 329 9.22 -1.20 -4.87
N LEU A 330 9.39 -0.50 -6.00
CA LEU A 330 8.28 0.10 -6.74
C LEU A 330 7.39 -0.96 -7.38
N ASP A 331 7.96 -2.02 -7.97
CA ASP A 331 7.16 -3.08 -8.59
C ASP A 331 6.34 -3.85 -7.54
N LEU A 332 6.95 -4.14 -6.39
CA LEU A 332 6.27 -4.76 -5.26
C LEU A 332 5.18 -3.84 -4.69
N ALA A 333 5.44 -2.53 -4.69
CA ALA A 333 4.47 -1.53 -4.30
C ALA A 333 3.24 -1.50 -5.20
N ASP A 334 3.48 -1.47 -6.51
CA ASP A 334 2.44 -1.44 -7.52
C ASP A 334 1.63 -2.74 -7.50
N ALA A 335 2.28 -3.89 -7.27
CA ALA A 335 1.59 -5.16 -7.05
C ALA A 335 0.66 -5.09 -5.83
N LEU A 336 1.13 -4.66 -4.66
CA LEU A 336 0.27 -4.50 -3.47
C LEU A 336 -0.87 -3.54 -3.74
N TRP A 337 -0.58 -2.42 -4.40
CA TRP A 337 -1.58 -1.42 -4.72
C TRP A 337 -2.68 -1.98 -5.63
N ASN A 338 -2.32 -2.72 -6.69
CA ASN A 338 -3.28 -3.37 -7.58
C ASN A 338 -4.12 -4.43 -6.84
N LEU A 339 -3.49 -5.20 -5.95
CA LEU A 339 -4.18 -6.21 -5.16
C LEU A 339 -5.30 -5.61 -4.30
N GLU A 340 -5.02 -4.47 -3.65
CA GLU A 340 -6.00 -3.81 -2.77
C GLU A 340 -7.04 -2.97 -3.53
N ASN A 341 -6.72 -2.49 -4.73
CA ASN A 341 -7.52 -1.44 -5.38
C ASN A 341 -8.11 -1.80 -6.73
N GLN A 342 -7.57 -2.80 -7.42
CA GLN A 342 -8.03 -3.20 -8.76
C GLN A 342 -8.58 -4.62 -8.80
N VAL A 343 -8.11 -5.52 -7.94
CA VAL A 343 -8.51 -6.92 -7.95
C VAL A 343 -9.84 -7.12 -7.19
N PRO A 344 -10.92 -7.59 -7.85
CA PRO A 344 -12.16 -7.94 -7.16
C PRO A 344 -11.97 -9.18 -6.28
N VAL A 345 -12.70 -9.22 -5.17
CA VAL A 345 -12.67 -10.35 -4.24
C VAL A 345 -13.93 -11.18 -4.42
N ARG A 346 -13.77 -12.49 -4.55
CA ARG A 346 -14.89 -13.43 -4.66
C ARG A 346 -15.03 -14.35 -3.47
N SER A 347 -16.28 -14.72 -3.22
CA SER A 347 -16.68 -15.83 -2.36
C SER A 347 -17.38 -16.90 -3.21
N VAL A 348 -17.43 -18.14 -2.69
CA VAL A 348 -18.17 -19.22 -3.34
C VAL A 348 -19.01 -19.98 -2.33
N GLU A 349 -20.24 -20.25 -2.71
CA GLU A 349 -21.18 -21.10 -1.98
C GLU A 349 -21.56 -22.30 -2.85
N ARG A 350 -21.80 -23.44 -2.20
CA ARG A 350 -22.25 -24.68 -2.85
C ARG A 350 -23.46 -25.23 -2.10
N GLU A 351 -24.58 -25.35 -2.79
CA GLU A 351 -25.84 -25.84 -2.23
C GLU A 351 -26.30 -27.10 -2.98
N SER A 352 -26.51 -28.20 -2.27
CA SER A 352 -27.02 -29.44 -2.89
C SER A 352 -28.49 -29.34 -3.27
N ARG A 353 -28.79 -29.70 -4.52
CA ARG A 353 -30.10 -29.64 -5.16
C ARG A 353 -30.36 -30.93 -5.95
N GLY A 354 -30.92 -31.92 -5.26
CA GLY A 354 -31.18 -33.23 -5.86
C GLY A 354 -29.87 -33.99 -6.11
N ASP A 355 -29.69 -34.45 -7.34
CA ASP A 355 -28.45 -35.10 -7.81
C ASP A 355 -27.37 -34.09 -8.28
N CYS A 356 -27.64 -32.79 -8.21
CA CYS A 356 -26.74 -31.70 -8.59
C CYS A 356 -26.38 -30.81 -7.39
N ASP A 357 -25.39 -29.93 -7.58
CA ASP A 357 -25.15 -28.79 -6.71
C ASP A 357 -25.29 -27.48 -7.50
N LEU A 358 -25.83 -26.46 -6.83
CA LEU A 358 -25.77 -25.08 -7.28
C LEU A 358 -24.50 -24.46 -6.71
N GLN A 359 -23.63 -23.96 -7.57
CA GLN A 359 -22.44 -23.21 -7.19
C GLN A 359 -22.63 -21.73 -7.51
N THR A 360 -22.54 -20.89 -6.49
CA THR A 360 -22.75 -19.44 -6.60
C THR A 360 -21.49 -18.71 -6.18
N TYR A 361 -21.01 -17.82 -7.04
CA TYR A 361 -19.90 -16.92 -6.78
C TYR A 361 -20.43 -15.50 -6.61
N THR A 362 -20.07 -14.85 -5.51
CA THR A 362 -20.34 -13.41 -5.31
C THR A 362 -19.02 -12.69 -5.43
N VAL A 363 -18.93 -11.78 -6.40
CA VAL A 363 -17.77 -10.95 -6.69
C VAL A 363 -18.04 -9.55 -6.18
N SER A 364 -17.26 -9.12 -5.21
CA SER A 364 -17.29 -7.79 -4.63
C SER A 364 -16.14 -6.97 -5.23
N PRO A 365 -16.41 -5.80 -5.83
CA PRO A 365 -15.35 -4.91 -6.28
C PRO A 365 -14.53 -4.41 -5.08
N PRO A 366 -13.23 -4.12 -5.25
CA PRO A 366 -12.37 -3.65 -4.16
C PRO A 366 -12.77 -2.24 -3.66
N ARG A 367 -13.54 -1.49 -4.45
CA ARG A 367 -14.04 -0.14 -4.14
C ARG A 367 -15.54 -0.05 -4.41
N ARG A 368 -16.14 1.14 -4.21
CA ARG A 368 -17.57 1.40 -4.46
C ARG A 368 -18.01 0.84 -5.81
N GLY A 369 -18.94 -0.10 -5.78
CA GLY A 369 -19.52 -0.75 -6.95
C GLY A 369 -20.59 -1.75 -6.51
N GLU A 370 -21.40 -2.21 -7.46
CA GLU A 370 -22.40 -3.23 -7.18
C GLU A 370 -21.77 -4.62 -7.25
N GLU A 371 -22.15 -5.50 -6.33
CA GLU A 371 -21.70 -6.90 -6.36
C GLU A 371 -22.28 -7.61 -7.59
N THR A 372 -21.47 -8.49 -8.16
CA THR A 372 -21.88 -9.34 -9.28
C THR A 372 -21.96 -10.79 -8.83
N THR A 373 -23.00 -11.51 -9.26
CA THR A 373 -23.19 -12.93 -8.93
C THR A 373 -23.05 -13.79 -10.18
N TYR A 374 -22.26 -14.86 -10.09
CA TYR A 374 -22.15 -15.89 -11.13
C TYR A 374 -22.62 -17.22 -10.56
N ALA A 375 -23.54 -17.89 -11.23
CA ALA A 375 -24.09 -19.14 -10.73
C ALA A 375 -24.10 -20.22 -11.82
N ARG A 376 -23.85 -21.47 -11.42
CA ARG A 376 -23.86 -22.63 -12.33
C ARG A 376 -24.31 -23.90 -11.64
N ALA A 377 -24.97 -24.77 -12.40
CA ALA A 377 -25.35 -26.12 -11.97
C ALA A 377 -24.20 -27.10 -12.24
N ILE A 378 -23.71 -27.76 -11.20
CA ILE A 378 -22.55 -28.67 -11.26
C ILE A 378 -22.86 -30.04 -10.68
N SER A 379 -22.14 -31.05 -11.15
CA SER A 379 -22.11 -32.38 -10.56
C SER A 379 -21.19 -32.42 -9.33
N GLU A 380 -21.17 -33.56 -8.61
CA GLU A 380 -20.25 -33.77 -7.49
C GLU A 380 -18.78 -33.51 -7.88
N ASP A 381 -18.41 -33.87 -9.11
CA ASP A 381 -17.06 -33.75 -9.70
C ASP A 381 -16.76 -32.36 -10.31
N ASN A 382 -17.59 -31.35 -10.03
CA ASN A 382 -17.49 -29.99 -10.59
C ASN A 382 -17.60 -29.93 -12.13
N ASP A 383 -18.25 -30.93 -12.74
CA ASP A 383 -18.57 -30.94 -14.16
C ASP A 383 -20.03 -30.51 -14.39
N THR A 384 -20.45 -30.40 -15.65
CA THR A 384 -21.83 -30.07 -16.01
C THR A 384 -22.81 -31.07 -15.38
N CYS A 385 -23.83 -30.56 -14.68
CA CYS A 385 -24.89 -31.44 -14.19
C CYS A 385 -25.93 -31.73 -15.28
N ASP A 386 -25.99 -32.99 -15.68
CA ASP A 386 -26.94 -33.51 -16.66
C ASP A 386 -28.20 -34.09 -15.99
N GLY A 387 -29.27 -34.26 -16.78
CA GLY A 387 -30.52 -34.88 -16.32
C GLY A 387 -31.56 -33.87 -15.85
N GLU A 388 -32.68 -34.37 -15.32
CA GLU A 388 -33.87 -33.56 -15.01
C GLU A 388 -33.57 -32.49 -13.94
N ASP A 389 -32.80 -32.83 -12.90
CA ASP A 389 -32.40 -31.88 -11.86
C ASP A 389 -31.48 -30.78 -12.42
N GLY A 390 -30.52 -31.15 -13.27
CA GLY A 390 -29.60 -30.19 -13.91
C GLY A 390 -30.29 -29.28 -14.92
N ASP A 391 -31.23 -29.82 -15.72
CA ASP A 391 -32.06 -29.04 -16.64
C ASP A 391 -32.94 -28.05 -15.88
N THR A 392 -33.55 -28.48 -14.78
CA THR A 392 -34.39 -27.62 -13.94
C THR A 392 -33.58 -26.47 -13.33
N LEU A 393 -32.39 -26.76 -12.77
CA LEU A 393 -31.54 -25.71 -12.18
C LEU A 393 -31.08 -24.70 -13.23
N ARG A 394 -30.68 -25.15 -14.42
CA ARG A 394 -30.27 -24.25 -15.50
C ARG A 394 -31.42 -23.33 -15.95
N GLU A 395 -32.65 -23.85 -16.04
CA GLU A 395 -33.84 -23.03 -16.34
C GLU A 395 -34.11 -21.99 -15.24
N GLU A 396 -33.93 -22.34 -13.96
CA GLU A 396 -34.06 -21.38 -12.85
C GLU A 396 -33.00 -20.26 -12.92
N LEU A 397 -31.75 -20.61 -13.26
CA LEU A 397 -30.65 -19.65 -13.40
C LEU A 397 -30.85 -18.72 -14.61
N ASP A 398 -31.34 -19.25 -15.73
CA ASP A 398 -31.69 -18.44 -16.91
C ASP A 398 -32.78 -17.41 -16.57
N GLU A 399 -33.84 -17.81 -15.86
CA GLU A 399 -34.91 -16.90 -15.47
C GLU A 399 -34.41 -15.79 -14.51
N GLN A 400 -33.46 -16.12 -13.63
CA GLN A 400 -32.84 -15.13 -12.75
C GLN A 400 -31.94 -14.16 -13.51
N ALA A 401 -31.10 -14.64 -14.43
CA ALA A 401 -30.24 -13.81 -15.26
C ALA A 401 -31.03 -12.88 -16.20
N GLU A 402 -32.23 -13.28 -16.65
CA GLU A 402 -33.13 -12.39 -17.39
C GLU A 402 -33.74 -11.26 -16.53
N GLY A 403 -33.76 -11.43 -15.21
CA GLY A 403 -34.40 -10.52 -14.26
C GLY A 403 -33.45 -9.58 -13.52
N ASP A 404 -32.15 -9.86 -13.53
CA ASP A 404 -31.12 -9.15 -12.76
C ASP A 404 -29.82 -9.00 -13.57
N ASP A 405 -29.48 -7.77 -13.96
CA ASP A 405 -28.31 -7.46 -14.80
C ASP A 405 -26.96 -7.72 -14.08
N SER A 406 -26.96 -7.90 -12.75
CA SER A 406 -25.76 -8.29 -11.99
C SER A 406 -25.66 -9.80 -11.75
N PHE A 407 -26.59 -10.60 -12.29
CA PHE A 407 -26.60 -12.05 -12.15
C PHE A 407 -26.29 -12.74 -13.48
N PHE A 408 -25.31 -13.64 -13.45
CA PHE A 408 -24.80 -14.35 -14.61
C PHE A 408 -24.96 -15.86 -14.45
N HIS A 409 -25.68 -16.49 -15.37
CA HIS A 409 -25.73 -17.94 -15.48
C HIS A 409 -24.55 -18.44 -16.32
N GLY A 410 -23.64 -19.18 -15.67
CA GLY A 410 -22.47 -19.78 -16.31
C GLY A 410 -22.51 -21.30 -16.38
N SER A 411 -21.47 -21.89 -16.98
CA SER A 411 -21.26 -23.34 -17.10
C SER A 411 -19.88 -23.74 -16.58
N PRO A 412 -19.65 -25.02 -16.23
CA PRO A 412 -18.31 -25.52 -16.00
C PRO A 412 -17.46 -25.50 -17.28
N LEU A 413 -16.14 -25.27 -17.15
CA LEU A 413 -15.23 -25.29 -18.30
C LEU A 413 -15.07 -26.70 -18.90
N SER A 414 -15.28 -27.75 -18.09
CA SER A 414 -15.33 -29.17 -18.51
C SER A 414 -14.19 -29.61 -19.45
N GLY A 415 -12.98 -29.07 -19.26
CA GLY A 415 -11.82 -29.36 -20.11
C GLY A 415 -11.87 -28.77 -21.54
N GLN A 416 -12.89 -27.97 -21.88
CA GLN A 416 -13.12 -27.35 -23.20
C GLN A 416 -12.24 -26.10 -23.44
N ARG A 417 -11.07 -26.00 -22.79
CA ARG A 417 -10.18 -24.82 -22.83
C ARG A 417 -9.93 -24.30 -24.24
N ARG A 418 -9.61 -25.19 -25.19
CA ARG A 418 -9.30 -24.81 -26.58
C ARG A 418 -10.47 -24.20 -27.33
N GLU A 419 -11.68 -24.61 -26.99
CA GLU A 419 -12.90 -24.13 -27.66
C GLU A 419 -13.22 -22.69 -27.21
N HIS A 420 -12.96 -22.40 -25.94
CA HIS A 420 -13.21 -21.09 -25.36
C HIS A 420 -12.05 -20.10 -25.54
N PHE A 421 -10.81 -20.52 -25.37
CA PHE A 421 -9.63 -19.65 -25.38
C PHE A 421 -8.83 -19.70 -26.69
N GLY A 422 -9.05 -20.72 -27.52
CA GLY A 422 -8.38 -20.87 -28.81
C GLY A 422 -7.01 -21.56 -28.72
N TYR A 423 -6.06 -21.06 -29.51
CA TYR A 423 -4.70 -21.59 -29.65
C TYR A 423 -3.69 -20.47 -29.44
N TRP A 424 -2.40 -20.83 -29.40
CA TRP A 424 -1.30 -19.86 -29.42
C TRP A 424 -1.39 -18.97 -30.66
N SER A 425 -1.58 -17.68 -30.43
CA SER A 425 -1.81 -16.69 -31.48
C SER A 425 -0.51 -16.33 -32.18
N THR A 426 -0.61 -15.98 -33.46
CA THR A 426 0.49 -15.45 -34.26
C THR A 426 0.14 -14.01 -34.63
N PRO A 427 0.81 -13.01 -34.04
CA PRO A 427 0.49 -11.60 -34.29
C PRO A 427 0.59 -11.19 -35.76
N GLU A 428 1.66 -11.61 -36.45
CA GLU A 428 1.81 -11.40 -37.89
C GLU A 428 2.26 -12.67 -38.66
N GLU A 429 1.95 -12.74 -39.95
CA GLU A 429 2.36 -13.87 -40.79
C GLU A 429 3.89 -13.92 -40.92
N GLY A 430 4.48 -15.05 -40.50
CA GLY A 430 5.94 -15.24 -40.51
C GLY A 430 6.61 -14.96 -39.17
N GLU A 431 5.87 -14.56 -38.14
CA GLU A 431 6.39 -14.42 -36.77
C GLU A 431 6.20 -15.70 -35.93
N PRO A 432 6.99 -15.88 -34.86
CA PRO A 432 6.71 -16.92 -33.87
C PRO A 432 5.35 -16.66 -33.19
N ASN A 433 4.61 -17.74 -32.96
CA ASN A 433 3.39 -17.67 -32.14
C ASN A 433 3.74 -17.39 -30.66
N THR A 434 2.74 -17.07 -29.83
CA THR A 434 2.92 -16.79 -28.41
C THR A 434 3.78 -17.84 -27.70
N ARG A 435 3.59 -19.13 -28.03
CA ARG A 435 4.40 -20.18 -27.42
C ARG A 435 5.88 -20.00 -27.66
N HIS A 436 6.27 -19.78 -28.90
CA HIS A 436 7.68 -19.64 -29.25
C HIS A 436 8.27 -18.29 -28.83
N ARG A 437 7.43 -17.27 -28.62
CA ARG A 437 7.86 -16.01 -28.00
C ARG A 437 8.23 -16.20 -26.52
N VAL A 438 7.36 -16.85 -25.75
CA VAL A 438 7.63 -17.15 -24.34
C VAL A 438 8.83 -18.09 -24.22
N LEU A 439 8.93 -19.12 -25.06
CA LEU A 439 10.13 -19.97 -25.06
C LEU A 439 11.41 -19.20 -25.40
N ALA A 440 11.36 -18.27 -26.35
CA ALA A 440 12.54 -17.47 -26.67
C ALA A 440 12.94 -16.50 -25.55
N ARG A 441 11.96 -16.04 -24.77
CA ARG A 441 12.15 -15.15 -23.63
C ARG A 441 12.71 -15.89 -22.41
N ASP A 442 12.18 -17.08 -22.15
CA ASP A 442 12.47 -17.81 -20.91
C ASP A 442 13.67 -18.74 -21.00
N LEU A 443 14.10 -19.11 -22.22
CA LEU A 443 15.20 -20.02 -22.42
C LEU A 443 16.49 -19.27 -22.77
N ASP A 444 17.58 -19.88 -22.35
CA ASP A 444 18.96 -19.52 -22.65
C ASP A 444 19.45 -20.40 -23.80
N GLU A 445 20.51 -19.96 -24.49
CA GLU A 445 21.12 -20.69 -25.60
C GLU A 445 20.10 -21.15 -26.68
N VAL A 446 19.11 -20.31 -26.97
CA VAL A 446 17.97 -20.64 -27.83
C VAL A 446 18.40 -21.02 -29.24
N VAL A 447 18.00 -22.22 -29.66
CA VAL A 447 18.19 -22.72 -31.03
C VAL A 447 16.87 -22.62 -31.79
N TRP A 448 16.85 -21.81 -32.83
CA TRP A 448 15.70 -21.63 -33.72
C TRP A 448 15.68 -22.66 -34.86
N ASN A 449 14.48 -22.93 -35.37
CA ASN A 449 14.31 -23.64 -36.63
C ASN A 449 14.81 -22.79 -37.82
N SER A 450 14.90 -23.38 -39.01
CA SER A 450 15.43 -22.69 -40.19
C SER A 450 14.60 -21.48 -40.68
N THR A 451 13.39 -21.28 -40.16
CA THR A 451 12.52 -20.17 -40.51
C THR A 451 12.40 -19.13 -39.39
N GLU A 452 13.11 -19.30 -38.27
CA GLU A 452 13.07 -18.43 -37.09
C GLU A 452 11.66 -18.21 -36.52
N THR A 453 10.76 -19.18 -36.75
CA THR A 453 9.37 -19.12 -36.26
C THR A 453 9.10 -20.09 -35.11
N GLY A 454 10.09 -20.89 -34.74
CA GLY A 454 9.95 -21.86 -33.67
C GLY A 454 11.27 -22.23 -33.01
N VAL A 455 11.29 -22.12 -31.69
CA VAL A 455 12.34 -22.62 -30.80
C VAL A 455 12.37 -24.16 -30.84
N VAL A 456 13.56 -24.73 -31.02
CA VAL A 456 13.83 -26.17 -31.15
C VAL A 456 14.47 -26.73 -29.88
N SER A 457 15.37 -25.97 -29.27
CA SER A 457 16.03 -26.30 -28.00
C SER A 457 16.53 -25.03 -27.31
N GLY A 458 16.90 -25.17 -26.04
CA GLY A 458 17.46 -24.15 -25.17
C GLY A 458 17.51 -24.72 -23.75
N GLU A 459 18.18 -24.02 -22.84
CA GLU A 459 18.29 -24.37 -21.43
C GLU A 459 17.50 -23.35 -20.61
N TYR A 460 17.00 -23.69 -19.42
CA TYR A 460 16.34 -22.73 -18.55
C TYR A 460 16.31 -23.26 -17.11
N THR A 461 16.36 -22.35 -16.15
CA THR A 461 16.06 -22.68 -14.75
C THR A 461 14.54 -22.69 -14.57
N ASP A 462 13.98 -23.80 -14.09
CA ASP A 462 12.55 -23.90 -13.77
C ASP A 462 12.19 -22.86 -12.70
N PRO A 463 11.34 -21.86 -12.99
CA PRO A 463 11.03 -20.78 -12.06
C PRO A 463 10.35 -21.30 -10.79
N TYR A 464 9.70 -22.46 -10.83
CA TYR A 464 8.98 -22.99 -9.67
C TYR A 464 9.85 -23.82 -8.73
N THR A 465 10.89 -24.48 -9.24
CA THR A 465 11.73 -25.41 -8.45
C THR A 465 13.19 -24.99 -8.34
N GLY A 466 13.64 -24.03 -9.15
CA GLY A 466 15.03 -23.59 -9.24
C GLY A 466 15.96 -24.62 -9.89
N GLN A 467 15.42 -25.68 -10.50
CA GLN A 467 16.21 -26.74 -11.14
C GLN A 467 16.46 -26.44 -12.61
N GLU A 468 17.68 -26.71 -13.07
CA GLU A 468 18.02 -26.61 -14.49
C GLU A 468 17.25 -27.63 -15.33
N ALA A 469 16.72 -27.17 -16.47
CA ALA A 469 15.95 -27.96 -17.41
C ALA A 469 16.38 -27.67 -18.86
N GLU A 470 16.19 -28.67 -19.73
CA GLU A 470 16.44 -28.53 -21.17
C GLU A 470 15.13 -28.60 -21.96
N HIS A 471 14.96 -27.68 -22.90
CA HIS A 471 13.85 -27.74 -23.83
C HIS A 471 14.05 -28.83 -24.88
N SER A 472 13.24 -29.89 -24.79
CA SER A 472 13.21 -31.02 -25.74
C SER A 472 11.87 -31.15 -26.49
N GLY A 473 11.18 -30.04 -26.71
CA GLY A 473 9.87 -29.99 -27.37
C GLY A 473 8.72 -30.34 -26.43
N ALA A 474 8.50 -31.63 -26.16
CA ALA A 474 7.35 -32.09 -25.36
C ALA A 474 7.58 -32.07 -23.83
N GLY A 475 8.84 -31.95 -23.39
CA GLY A 475 9.20 -31.88 -21.96
C GLY A 475 8.95 -30.51 -21.32
N THR A 476 8.75 -29.46 -22.12
CA THR A 476 8.47 -28.10 -21.63
C THR A 476 7.05 -27.70 -21.98
N GLN A 477 6.30 -27.24 -21.01
CA GLN A 477 4.97 -26.65 -21.19
C GLN A 477 5.02 -25.14 -21.00
N LEU A 478 3.99 -24.47 -21.50
CA LEU A 478 3.73 -23.11 -21.05
C LEU A 478 2.62 -23.16 -20.01
N ASP A 479 2.92 -22.57 -18.87
CA ASP A 479 2.01 -22.51 -17.74
C ASP A 479 1.41 -21.12 -17.60
N HIS A 480 0.11 -21.09 -17.31
CA HIS A 480 -0.61 -19.86 -17.00
C HIS A 480 -0.45 -19.58 -15.50
N ILE A 481 0.24 -18.51 -15.13
CA ILE A 481 0.49 -18.14 -13.73
C ILE A 481 -0.85 -17.98 -13.02
N LEU A 482 -1.77 -17.18 -13.54
CA LEU A 482 -3.19 -17.20 -13.19
C LEU A 482 -3.90 -18.21 -14.12
N PRO A 483 -4.34 -19.39 -13.62
CA PRO A 483 -4.90 -20.44 -14.47
C PRO A 483 -6.20 -20.02 -15.15
N VAL A 484 -6.40 -20.50 -16.39
CA VAL A 484 -7.64 -20.22 -17.14
C VAL A 484 -8.89 -20.77 -16.45
N GLU A 485 -8.76 -21.84 -15.66
CA GLU A 485 -9.82 -22.41 -14.84
C GLU A 485 -10.24 -21.44 -13.71
N HIS A 486 -9.29 -20.65 -13.19
CA HIS A 486 -9.54 -19.63 -12.16
C HIS A 486 -10.27 -18.42 -12.76
N ALA A 487 -9.91 -18.02 -13.98
CA ALA A 487 -10.51 -16.89 -14.70
C ALA A 487 -11.86 -17.21 -15.37
N TRP A 488 -12.27 -18.48 -15.41
CA TRP A 488 -13.37 -18.91 -16.27
C TRP A 488 -14.72 -18.27 -15.94
N ILE A 489 -15.03 -18.05 -14.66
CA ILE A 489 -16.37 -17.56 -14.27
C ILE A 489 -16.65 -16.17 -14.88
N GLU A 490 -15.64 -15.29 -14.93
CA GLU A 490 -15.72 -14.00 -15.59
C GLU A 490 -15.54 -14.13 -17.10
N MET A 491 -14.52 -14.89 -17.54
CA MET A 491 -14.13 -15.02 -18.94
C MET A 491 -15.22 -15.64 -19.83
N GLU A 492 -16.05 -16.53 -19.29
CA GLU A 492 -17.20 -17.11 -20.02
C GLU A 492 -18.12 -16.03 -20.60
N HIS A 493 -18.29 -14.95 -19.85
CA HIS A 493 -19.19 -13.84 -20.16
C HIS A 493 -18.50 -12.74 -20.97
N ARG A 494 -17.20 -12.87 -21.26
CA ARG A 494 -16.43 -11.94 -22.08
C ARG A 494 -16.42 -12.32 -23.57
N PRO A 495 -16.31 -11.33 -24.47
CA PRO A 495 -16.04 -11.56 -25.89
C PRO A 495 -14.88 -12.53 -26.11
N ARG A 496 -14.94 -13.29 -27.22
CA ARG A 496 -13.89 -14.25 -27.56
C ARG A 496 -12.50 -13.61 -27.69
N GLU A 497 -12.44 -12.36 -28.14
CA GLU A 497 -11.19 -11.63 -28.29
C GLU A 497 -10.48 -11.42 -26.95
N GLU A 498 -11.21 -10.99 -25.92
CA GLU A 498 -10.67 -10.84 -24.55
C GLU A 498 -10.17 -12.18 -23.99
N ARG A 499 -10.95 -13.26 -24.18
CA ARG A 499 -10.51 -14.62 -23.80
C ARG A 499 -9.21 -15.03 -24.51
N VAL A 500 -9.13 -14.82 -25.82
CA VAL A 500 -7.92 -15.12 -26.59
C VAL A 500 -6.75 -14.25 -26.13
N GLY A 501 -7.01 -12.99 -25.76
CA GLY A 501 -6.06 -12.07 -25.14
C GLY A 501 -5.49 -12.63 -23.85
N PHE A 502 -6.34 -12.93 -22.86
CA PHE A 502 -5.94 -13.56 -21.59
C PHE A 502 -5.11 -14.84 -21.79
N TYR A 503 -5.53 -15.70 -22.72
CA TYR A 503 -4.83 -16.95 -22.99
C TYR A 503 -3.43 -16.76 -23.58
N ASN A 504 -3.24 -15.68 -24.34
CA ASN A 504 -2.00 -15.38 -25.05
C ASN A 504 -1.18 -14.26 -24.40
N ASP A 505 -1.57 -13.84 -23.21
CA ASP A 505 -0.84 -12.85 -22.44
C ASP A 505 0.52 -13.41 -22.02
N VAL A 506 1.59 -12.87 -22.58
CA VAL A 506 2.95 -13.30 -22.30
C VAL A 506 3.34 -13.02 -20.84
N GLN A 507 2.75 -12.03 -20.19
CA GLN A 507 3.03 -11.69 -18.79
C GLN A 507 2.37 -12.68 -17.81
N ASN A 508 1.37 -13.44 -18.28
CA ASN A 508 0.73 -14.52 -17.55
C ASN A 508 1.28 -15.91 -17.93
N LEU A 509 2.35 -16.00 -18.73
CA LEU A 509 2.87 -17.27 -19.26
C LEU A 509 4.32 -17.52 -18.85
N LEU A 510 4.65 -18.77 -18.52
CA LEU A 510 6.02 -19.22 -18.20
C LEU A 510 6.36 -20.56 -18.85
N ALA A 511 7.60 -20.71 -19.30
CA ALA A 511 8.17 -22.01 -19.66
C ALA A 511 8.53 -22.81 -18.41
N VAL A 512 7.93 -24.00 -18.26
CA VAL A 512 8.16 -24.89 -17.12
C VAL A 512 8.27 -26.35 -17.57
N PRO A 513 8.91 -27.24 -16.79
CA PRO A 513 8.86 -28.67 -17.05
C PRO A 513 7.41 -29.18 -17.00
N ALA A 514 7.08 -30.15 -17.87
CA ALA A 514 5.74 -30.71 -17.94
C ALA A 514 5.30 -31.35 -16.60
N GLU A 515 6.23 -31.99 -15.89
CA GLU A 515 5.96 -32.57 -14.57
C GLU A 515 5.64 -31.50 -13.52
N THR A 516 6.38 -30.38 -13.50
CA THR A 516 6.12 -29.26 -12.59
C THR A 516 4.74 -28.64 -12.84
N GLN A 517 4.35 -28.45 -14.12
CA GLN A 517 2.99 -28.00 -14.45
C GLN A 517 1.91 -28.99 -14.01
N GLU A 518 2.14 -30.29 -14.21
CA GLU A 518 1.19 -31.34 -13.79
C GLU A 518 1.00 -31.36 -12.27
N ASP A 519 2.09 -31.21 -11.51
CA ASP A 519 2.07 -31.17 -10.03
C ASP A 519 1.38 -29.91 -9.50
N ARG A 520 1.63 -28.74 -10.11
CA ARG A 520 0.96 -27.48 -9.79
C ARG A 520 -0.54 -27.54 -10.11
N GLY A 521 -0.91 -28.02 -11.29
CA GLY A 521 -2.29 -28.10 -11.77
C GLY A 521 -2.98 -26.73 -11.85
N VAL A 522 -4.11 -26.58 -11.16
CA VAL A 522 -4.93 -25.35 -11.13
C VAL A 522 -4.92 -24.67 -9.75
N GLN A 523 -3.94 -25.01 -8.93
CA GLN A 523 -3.85 -24.53 -7.55
C GLN A 523 -3.54 -23.01 -7.53
N ALA A 524 -4.25 -22.31 -6.65
CA ALA A 524 -4.09 -20.88 -6.41
C ALA A 524 -3.12 -20.63 -5.24
N PRO A 525 -2.66 -19.39 -5.00
CA PRO A 525 -1.65 -19.08 -3.98
C PRO A 525 -1.95 -19.63 -2.58
N ARG A 526 -3.23 -19.71 -2.19
CA ARG A 526 -3.63 -20.30 -0.90
C ARG A 526 -3.31 -21.78 -0.72
N ASP A 527 -3.24 -22.51 -1.83
CA ASP A 527 -3.07 -23.96 -1.85
C ASP A 527 -1.65 -24.34 -2.30
N TRP A 528 -1.00 -23.48 -3.10
CA TRP A 528 0.31 -23.74 -3.69
C TRP A 528 1.08 -22.45 -3.98
N MET A 529 2.35 -22.42 -3.57
CA MET A 529 3.36 -21.41 -3.91
C MET A 529 4.63 -22.12 -4.43
N PRO A 530 5.44 -21.47 -5.30
CA PRO A 530 6.71 -22.02 -5.76
C PRO A 530 7.65 -22.45 -4.63
N GLU A 531 8.34 -23.57 -4.80
CA GLU A 531 9.37 -24.04 -3.86
C GLU A 531 10.64 -23.16 -3.93
N TYR A 532 10.89 -22.57 -5.10
CA TYR A 532 12.02 -21.67 -5.28
C TYR A 532 11.70 -20.28 -4.72
N GLU A 533 12.18 -20.01 -3.50
CA GLU A 533 11.92 -18.77 -2.74
C GLU A 533 12.23 -17.50 -3.54
N VAL A 534 13.32 -17.49 -4.32
CA VAL A 534 13.72 -16.35 -5.18
C VAL A 534 12.63 -15.97 -6.19
N PHE A 535 11.76 -16.91 -6.58
CA PHE A 535 10.67 -16.65 -7.52
C PHE A 535 9.34 -16.31 -6.85
N GLN A 536 9.18 -16.50 -5.54
CA GLN A 536 7.89 -16.29 -4.85
C GLN A 536 7.38 -14.85 -4.98
N CYS A 537 8.28 -13.87 -4.87
CA CYS A 537 7.94 -12.45 -5.03
C CYS A 537 7.38 -12.14 -6.42
N ARG A 538 8.05 -12.65 -7.46
CA ARG A 538 7.59 -12.45 -8.84
C ARG A 538 6.32 -13.23 -9.13
N TYR A 539 6.19 -14.44 -8.58
CA TYR A 539 4.97 -15.22 -8.69
C TYR A 539 3.77 -14.46 -8.10
N ALA A 540 3.92 -13.89 -6.90
CA ALA A 540 2.86 -13.10 -6.28
C ALA A 540 2.53 -11.85 -7.12
N ALA A 541 3.53 -11.09 -7.56
CA ALA A 541 3.31 -9.91 -8.40
C ALA A 541 2.64 -10.25 -9.74
N ALA A 542 3.04 -11.36 -10.37
CA ALA A 542 2.47 -11.81 -11.63
C ALA A 542 1.03 -12.29 -11.51
N TRP A 543 0.67 -12.94 -10.39
CA TRP A 543 -0.73 -13.25 -10.07
C TRP A 543 -1.58 -11.99 -9.97
N VAL A 544 -1.10 -10.98 -9.24
CA VAL A 544 -1.82 -9.71 -9.09
C VAL A 544 -1.93 -8.98 -10.41
N HIS A 545 -0.83 -8.88 -11.16
CA HIS A 545 -0.81 -8.29 -12.49
C HIS A 545 -1.87 -8.96 -13.39
N ALA A 546 -1.85 -10.29 -13.51
CA ALA A 546 -2.80 -11.01 -14.36
C ALA A 546 -4.26 -10.82 -13.90
N ALA A 547 -4.49 -10.76 -12.59
CA ALA A 547 -5.83 -10.50 -12.05
C ALA A 547 -6.32 -9.08 -12.36
N ALA A 548 -5.46 -8.07 -12.14
CA ALA A 548 -5.78 -6.67 -12.38
C ALA A 548 -5.94 -6.38 -13.89
N SER A 549 -4.97 -6.78 -14.71
CA SER A 549 -4.94 -6.53 -16.16
C SER A 549 -6.13 -7.14 -16.91
N HIS A 550 -6.73 -8.21 -16.38
CA HIS A 550 -7.86 -8.92 -17.01
C HIS A 550 -9.13 -8.91 -16.17
N GLU A 551 -9.20 -8.08 -15.14
CA GLU A 551 -10.37 -7.92 -14.25
C GLU A 551 -10.88 -9.26 -13.68
N ILE A 552 -9.96 -10.15 -13.29
CA ILE A 552 -10.28 -11.46 -12.73
C ILE A 552 -10.35 -11.39 -11.21
N SER A 553 -11.46 -11.87 -10.63
CA SER A 553 -11.60 -11.89 -9.19
C SER A 553 -10.78 -13.01 -8.54
N LEU A 554 -10.23 -12.73 -7.35
CA LEU A 554 -9.49 -13.67 -6.53
C LEU A 554 -10.27 -14.02 -5.28
N PHE A 555 -10.05 -15.20 -4.71
CA PHE A 555 -10.65 -15.49 -3.40
C PHE A 555 -9.96 -14.70 -2.30
N ALA A 556 -10.70 -14.35 -1.25
CA ALA A 556 -10.13 -13.64 -0.10
C ALA A 556 -8.89 -14.33 0.50
N SER A 557 -8.85 -15.67 0.51
CA SER A 557 -7.69 -16.44 0.96
C SER A 557 -6.50 -16.42 0.00
N ASP A 558 -6.73 -16.25 -1.30
CA ASP A 558 -5.64 -16.03 -2.26
C ASP A 558 -5.05 -14.62 -2.06
N VAL A 559 -5.93 -13.62 -1.89
CA VAL A 559 -5.54 -12.23 -1.60
C VAL A 559 -4.71 -12.13 -0.33
N GLU A 560 -5.09 -12.83 0.74
CA GLU A 560 -4.34 -12.86 2.00
C GLU A 560 -2.89 -13.34 1.80
N VAL A 561 -2.72 -14.46 1.09
CA VAL A 561 -1.39 -15.05 0.84
C VAL A 561 -0.56 -14.20 -0.12
N LEU A 562 -1.18 -13.63 -1.15
CA LEU A 562 -0.51 -12.71 -2.07
C LEU A 562 -0.05 -11.44 -1.35
N ARG A 563 -0.90 -10.87 -0.51
CA ARG A 563 -0.58 -9.70 0.33
C ARG A 563 0.58 -10.00 1.27
N GLU A 564 0.52 -11.10 2.01
CA GLU A 564 1.59 -11.51 2.94
C GLU A 564 2.92 -11.73 2.20
N SER A 565 2.88 -12.41 1.05
CA SER A 565 4.06 -12.66 0.23
C SER A 565 4.67 -11.35 -0.29
N LEU A 566 3.84 -10.47 -0.88
CA LEU A 566 4.29 -9.19 -1.41
C LEU A 566 4.84 -8.27 -0.32
N TYR A 567 4.24 -8.26 0.87
CA TYR A 567 4.78 -7.51 2.02
C TYR A 567 6.12 -8.05 2.49
N THR A 568 6.27 -9.37 2.58
CA THR A 568 7.54 -10.02 2.96
C THR A 568 8.63 -9.65 1.95
N CYS A 569 8.33 -9.79 0.66
CA CYS A 569 9.23 -9.42 -0.43
C CYS A 569 9.62 -7.94 -0.40
N LEU A 570 8.66 -7.07 -0.10
CA LEU A 570 8.90 -5.64 0.02
C LEU A 570 9.83 -5.32 1.19
N GLN A 571 9.65 -6.01 2.32
CA GLN A 571 10.51 -5.87 3.49
C GLN A 571 11.96 -6.32 3.19
N GLU A 572 12.13 -7.44 2.50
CA GLU A 572 13.44 -7.95 2.10
C GLU A 572 14.15 -6.98 1.13
N ALA A 573 13.41 -6.44 0.17
CA ALA A 573 13.90 -5.41 -0.75
C ALA A 573 14.31 -4.12 -0.01
N ALA A 574 13.59 -3.74 1.06
CA ALA A 574 13.92 -2.58 1.87
C ALA A 574 15.13 -2.79 2.80
N SER A 575 15.38 -4.03 3.22
CA SER A 575 16.44 -4.34 4.20
C SER A 575 17.82 -4.50 3.54
N GLY A 576 17.89 -4.59 2.21
CA GLY A 576 19.16 -4.76 1.48
C GLY A 576 19.82 -6.13 1.66
N ASP A 577 19.10 -7.09 2.23
CA ASP A 577 19.59 -8.45 2.54
C ASP A 577 19.49 -9.41 1.34
N GLY A 578 19.07 -8.93 0.17
CA GLY A 578 19.06 -9.69 -1.08
C GLY A 578 20.49 -9.95 -1.59
N GLU A 579 21.04 -11.13 -1.28
CA GLU A 579 22.30 -11.61 -1.86
C GLU A 579 22.17 -11.77 -3.39
N GLY A 580 22.50 -10.71 -4.12
CA GLY A 580 22.73 -10.74 -5.56
C GLY A 580 23.90 -9.83 -5.91
N GLU A 581 25.03 -10.40 -6.34
CA GLU A 581 26.18 -9.65 -6.85
C GLU A 581 25.78 -8.87 -8.12
N ALA A 582 25.35 -7.61 -7.97
CA ALA A 582 25.24 -6.66 -9.07
C ALA A 582 26.49 -5.78 -9.09
N GLY A 583 27.13 -5.70 -10.26
CA GLY A 583 28.40 -5.02 -10.47
C GLY A 583 28.38 -3.53 -10.18
N GLU A 584 29.55 -3.01 -9.79
CA GLU A 584 29.87 -1.60 -9.64
C GLU A 584 29.54 -0.83 -10.95
N ASP A 585 28.38 -0.16 -11.01
CA ASP A 585 28.12 1.12 -11.69
C ASP A 585 26.59 1.34 -11.85
N GLY A 586 25.95 2.09 -10.94
CA GLY A 586 24.65 2.74 -11.21
C GLY A 586 23.63 2.73 -10.06
N ASP A 587 23.55 3.86 -9.35
CA ASP A 587 22.45 4.40 -8.50
C ASP A 587 21.67 3.41 -7.62
N ASP A 588 21.95 3.47 -6.32
CA ASP A 588 21.49 2.55 -5.29
C ASP A 588 19.98 2.69 -5.03
N GLY A 589 19.17 1.82 -5.64
CA GLY A 589 17.72 1.70 -5.41
C GLY A 589 17.34 0.99 -4.10
N ALA A 590 17.99 1.31 -2.99
CA ALA A 590 17.52 0.90 -1.67
C ALA A 590 16.21 1.66 -1.36
N LEU A 591 15.15 0.94 -0.98
CA LEU A 591 13.95 1.61 -0.47
C LEU A 591 14.31 2.29 0.86
N GLU A 592 14.14 3.60 0.92
CA GLU A 592 13.97 4.24 2.21
C GLU A 592 12.62 3.76 2.80
N PRO A 593 12.56 3.35 4.08
CA PRO A 593 11.33 2.85 4.70
C PRO A 593 10.18 3.87 4.65
N SER A 594 10.48 5.14 4.38
CA SER A 594 9.52 6.16 3.98
C SER A 594 9.86 6.66 2.58
N ARG A 595 8.90 6.65 1.64
CA ARG A 595 9.08 7.49 0.44
C ARG A 595 8.84 8.92 0.84
N ARG A 596 9.93 9.70 0.92
CA ARG A 596 9.95 11.14 1.25
C ARG A 596 9.30 11.46 2.61
N SER A 597 9.94 11.08 3.72
CA SER A 597 9.66 11.71 5.02
C SER A 597 9.94 13.22 5.00
N ASP A 598 10.89 13.65 4.16
CA ASP A 598 11.16 15.03 3.83
C ASP A 598 10.86 15.27 2.35
N LEU A 599 9.74 15.93 2.03
CA LEU A 599 9.48 16.40 0.67
C LEU A 599 10.58 17.43 0.30
N ASP A 600 11.26 17.24 -0.83
CA ASP A 600 12.28 18.17 -1.31
C ASP A 600 11.58 19.42 -1.88
N TRP A 601 11.48 20.47 -1.06
CA TRP A 601 10.67 21.66 -1.35
C TRP A 601 11.36 22.58 -2.37
N PRO A 602 10.89 22.69 -3.62
CA PRO A 602 11.43 23.66 -4.53
C PRO A 602 11.01 25.06 -4.08
N THR A 603 11.97 25.97 -3.91
CA THR A 603 11.72 27.41 -3.75
C THR A 603 11.12 27.98 -5.04
N HIS A 604 9.82 27.80 -5.26
CA HIS A 604 9.11 28.46 -6.35
C HIS A 604 8.59 29.83 -5.87
N ALA A 605 9.36 30.86 -6.19
CA ALA A 605 8.85 32.22 -6.19
C ALA A 605 7.77 32.35 -7.29
N PRO A 606 6.56 32.84 -6.98
CA PRO A 606 5.60 33.18 -8.03
C PRO A 606 6.15 34.34 -8.87
N GLN A 607 6.04 34.24 -10.20
CA GLN A 607 6.29 35.36 -11.12
C GLN A 607 5.17 36.39 -11.07
#